data_AF-K0IAL6-F1
#
_entry.id   AF-K0IAL6-F1
#
_cell.length_a   1.000
_cell.length_b   1.000
_cell.length_c   1.000
_cell.angle_alpha   90.00
_cell.angle_beta   90.00
_cell.angle_gamma   90.00
#
_symmetry.space_group_name_H-M   'P 1'
#
loop_
_entity.id
_entity.type
_entity.pdbx_description
1 polymer ?
#
loop_
_entity_poly.entity_id
_entity_poly.type
_entity_poly.pdbx_seq_one_letter_code
_entity_poly.pdbx_strand_id
1 'polypeptide(L)'
;MASARRYLYVGVIILSVSGAIAIYLNFQGVRCLSDLALVDRSVLAPTQLEEMERNCSIVTNSYVYSVYGVVAGIMLVVIGFMRKRKGNVS
;
A
#
# COMPACT_ATOMS: atom_id res chain seq x y z
N MET A 1 -3.85 -25.97 -16.51
CA MET A 1 -4.81 -24.95 -16.01
C MET A 1 -4.74 -24.68 -14.49
N ALA A 2 -4.36 -25.64 -13.63
CA ALA A 2 -4.33 -25.46 -12.17
C ALA A 2 -3.47 -24.28 -11.67
N SER A 3 -2.33 -23.99 -12.31
CA SER A 3 -1.45 -22.88 -11.89
C SER A 3 -2.03 -21.49 -12.18
N ALA A 4 -2.77 -21.31 -13.29
CA ALA A 4 -3.32 -19.99 -13.65
C ALA A 4 -4.38 -19.49 -12.65
N ARG A 5 -5.22 -20.42 -12.14
CA ARG A 5 -6.22 -20.11 -11.12
C ARG A 5 -5.58 -19.72 -9.79
N ARG A 6 -4.44 -20.34 -9.43
CA ARG A 6 -3.65 -19.98 -8.24
C ARG A 6 -3.08 -18.55 -8.35
N TYR A 7 -2.49 -18.17 -9.49
CA TYR A 7 -1.98 -16.80 -9.69
C TYR A 7 -3.08 -15.74 -9.58
N LEU A 8 -4.26 -16.00 -10.18
CA LEU A 8 -5.40 -15.10 -10.08
C LEU A 8 -5.89 -14.96 -8.64
N TYR A 9 -6.04 -16.08 -7.92
CA TYR A 9 -6.53 -16.06 -6.53
C TYR A 9 -5.56 -15.34 -5.59
N VAL A 10 -4.27 -15.69 -5.65
CA VAL A 10 -3.22 -15.05 -4.84
C VAL A 10 -3.08 -13.57 -5.21
N GLY A 11 -3.09 -13.24 -6.51
CA GLY A 11 -3.01 -11.87 -6.98
C GLY A 11 -4.17 -11.01 -6.47
N VAL A 12 -5.41 -11.52 -6.52
CA VAL A 12 -6.59 -10.80 -6.02
C VAL A 12 -6.54 -10.58 -4.51
N ILE A 13 -6.09 -11.57 -3.73
CA ILE A 13 -5.94 -11.42 -2.27
C ILE A 13 -4.89 -10.37 -1.93
N ILE A 14 -3.72 -10.43 -2.57
CA ILE A 14 -2.66 -9.44 -2.34
C ILE A 14 -3.16 -8.05 -2.73
N LEU A 15 -3.82 -7.93 -3.87
CA LEU A 15 -4.34 -6.66 -4.36
C LEU A 15 -5.41 -6.07 -3.43
N SER A 16 -6.32 -6.90 -2.90
CA SER A 16 -7.37 -6.42 -2.00
C SER A 16 -6.82 -5.99 -0.64
N VAL A 17 -5.94 -6.79 -0.03
CA VAL A 17 -5.33 -6.49 1.27
C VAL A 17 -4.43 -5.25 1.16
N SER A 18 -3.52 -5.23 0.19
CA SER A 18 -2.63 -4.08 -0.03
C SER A 18 -3.38 -2.84 -0.49
N GLY A 19 -4.49 -2.98 -1.23
CA GLY A 19 -5.35 -1.86 -1.60
C GLY A 19 -6.04 -1.24 -0.38
N ALA A 20 -6.65 -2.06 0.48
CA ALA A 20 -7.29 -1.58 1.70
C ALA A 20 -6.30 -0.89 2.65
N ILE A 21 -5.11 -1.49 2.84
CA ILE A 21 -4.04 -0.92 3.67
C ILE A 21 -3.54 0.40 3.07
N ALA A 22 -3.37 0.48 1.75
CA ALA A 22 -2.90 1.71 1.09
C ALA A 22 -3.90 2.86 1.28
N ILE A 23 -5.20 2.60 1.12
CA ILE A 23 -6.24 3.61 1.34
C ILE A 23 -6.21 4.09 2.80
N TYR A 24 -6.14 3.16 3.76
CA TYR A 24 -6.10 3.47 5.18
C TYR A 24 -4.88 4.29 5.57
N LEU A 25 -3.69 3.90 5.11
CA LEU A 25 -2.45 4.63 5.36
C LEU A 25 -2.41 5.98 4.67
N ASN A 26 -3.04 6.14 3.50
CA ASN A 26 -3.15 7.44 2.83
C ASN A 26 -3.95 8.43 3.68
N PHE A 27 -5.10 8.02 4.21
CA PHE A 27 -5.89 8.89 5.08
C PHE A 27 -5.16 9.26 6.38
N GLN A 28 -4.47 8.30 7.01
CA GLN A 28 -3.66 8.59 8.19
C GLN A 28 -2.47 9.49 7.87
N GLY A 29 -1.77 9.25 6.75
CA GLY A 29 -0.62 10.03 6.32
C GLY A 29 -1.01 11.49 6.06
N VAL A 30 -2.11 11.73 5.35
CA VAL A 30 -2.61 13.09 5.09
C VAL A 30 -2.97 13.82 6.39
N ARG A 31 -3.65 13.14 7.32
CA ARG A 31 -3.96 13.72 8.64
C ARG A 31 -2.70 14.06 9.42
N CYS A 32 -1.75 13.12 9.48
CA CYS A 32 -0.49 13.30 10.19
C CYS A 32 0.32 14.48 9.63
N LEU A 33 0.46 14.57 8.30
CA LEU A 33 1.13 15.70 7.67
C LEU A 33 0.40 17.03 7.88
N SER A 34 -0.94 17.01 7.90
CA SER A 34 -1.74 18.21 8.14
C SER A 34 -1.58 18.72 9.57
N ASP A 35 -1.64 17.81 10.56
CA ASP A 35 -1.40 18.15 11.97
C ASP A 35 0.01 18.69 12.16
N LEU A 36 1.01 18.06 11.54
CA LEU A 36 2.40 18.50 11.64
C LEU A 36 2.64 19.88 10.98
N ALA A 37 1.95 20.18 9.88
CA ALA A 37 2.04 21.47 9.21
C ALA A 37 1.35 22.60 9.98
N LEU A 38 0.38 22.27 10.84
CA LEU A 38 -0.42 23.24 11.60
C LEU A 38 0.15 23.49 13.00
N VAL A 39 0.96 22.56 13.52
CA VAL A 39 1.67 22.72 14.79
C VAL A 39 2.76 23.79 14.66
N ASP A 40 2.68 24.79 15.55
CA ASP A 40 3.70 25.81 15.68
C ASP A 40 4.94 25.22 16.40
N ARG A 41 6.03 25.02 15.64
CA ARG A 41 7.28 24.40 16.15
C ARG A 41 7.93 25.18 17.29
N SER A 42 7.50 26.41 17.54
CA SER A 42 8.01 27.28 18.60
C SER A 42 7.38 27.02 19.98
N VAL A 43 6.23 26.34 20.04
CA VAL A 43 5.45 26.10 21.27
C VAL A 43 5.59 24.67 21.80
N LEU A 44 5.90 23.71 20.93
CA LEU A 44 6.05 22.30 21.32
C LEU A 44 7.47 21.98 21.81
N ALA A 45 7.57 21.12 22.83
CA ALA A 45 8.84 20.57 23.26
C ALA A 45 9.48 19.78 22.09
N PRO A 46 10.80 19.94 21.83
CA PRO A 46 11.46 19.36 20.66
C PRO A 46 11.31 17.83 20.59
N THR A 47 11.27 17.15 21.74
CA THR A 47 11.08 15.69 21.83
C THR A 47 9.72 15.22 21.34
N GLN A 48 8.65 15.98 21.60
CA GLN A 48 7.30 15.66 21.13
C GLN A 48 7.17 15.86 19.62
N LEU A 49 7.90 16.85 19.09
CA LEU A 49 7.89 17.17 17.67
C LEU A 49 8.63 16.10 16.84
N GLU A 50 9.78 15.63 17.32
CA GLU A 50 10.53 14.54 16.69
C GLU A 50 9.74 13.23 16.68
N GLU A 51 8.99 12.93 17.73
CA GLU A 51 8.17 11.72 17.81
C GLU A 51 7.00 11.75 16.81
N MET A 52 6.34 12.91 16.67
CA MET A 52 5.29 13.12 15.66
C MET A 52 5.83 13.01 14.23
N GLU A 53 6.97 13.65 13.94
CA GLU A 53 7.64 13.54 12.64
C GLU A 53 8.01 12.09 12.30
N ARG A 54 8.56 11.36 13.27
CA ARG A 54 8.92 9.94 13.10
C ARG A 54 7.67 9.09 12.82
N ASN A 55 6.58 9.29 13.55
CA ASN A 55 5.33 8.56 13.31
C ASN A 55 4.76 8.86 11.90
N CYS A 56 4.73 10.13 11.48
CA CYS A 56 4.29 10.47 10.12
C CYS A 56 5.19 9.84 9.05
N SER A 57 6.50 9.81 9.26
CA SER A 57 7.44 9.15 8.35
C SER A 57 7.19 7.64 8.26
N ILE A 58 6.90 6.98 9.38
CA ILE A 58 6.58 5.54 9.39
C ILE A 58 5.29 5.27 8.61
N VAL A 59 4.23 6.05 8.83
CA VAL A 59 2.94 5.89 8.15
C VAL A 59 3.07 6.11 6.64
N THR A 60 3.76 7.18 6.22
CA THR A 60 3.95 7.50 4.80
C THR A 60 4.87 6.49 4.10
N ASN A 61 5.91 6.01 4.75
CA ASN A 61 6.76 4.96 4.19
C ASN A 61 6.00 3.62 4.08
N SER A 62 5.21 3.28 5.09
CA SER A 62 4.32 2.10 5.08
C SER A 62 3.30 2.16 3.93
N TYR A 63 2.79 3.36 3.62
CA TYR A 63 1.90 3.55 2.46
C TYR A 63 2.58 3.13 1.15
N VAL A 64 3.84 3.54 0.94
CA VAL A 64 4.62 3.18 -0.25
C VAL A 64 4.79 1.66 -0.37
N TYR A 65 5.09 0.97 0.73
CA TYR A 65 5.14 -0.51 0.73
C TYR A 65 3.80 -1.14 0.36
N SER A 66 2.69 -0.57 0.83
CA SER A 66 1.36 -1.05 0.45
C SER A 66 1.07 -0.84 -1.03
N VAL A 67 1.51 0.28 -1.62
CA VAL A 67 1.39 0.53 -3.07
C VAL A 67 2.20 -0.50 -3.87
N TYR A 68 3.40 -0.86 -3.43
CA TYR A 68 4.17 -1.95 -4.05
C TYR A 68 3.40 -3.29 -4.02
N GLY A 69 2.69 -3.58 -2.92
CA GLY A 69 1.81 -4.74 -2.83
C GLY A 69 0.68 -4.73 -3.87
N VAL A 70 0.06 -3.57 -4.11
CA VAL A 70 -0.96 -3.39 -5.16
C VAL A 70 -0.36 -3.67 -6.55
N VAL A 71 0.81 -3.11 -6.86
CA VAL A 71 1.50 -3.34 -8.15
C VAL A 71 1.83 -4.82 -8.35
N ALA A 72 2.34 -5.48 -7.32
CA ALA A 72 2.63 -6.92 -7.35
C ALA A 72 1.35 -7.76 -7.55
N GLY A 73 0.25 -7.40 -6.87
CA GLY A 73 -1.06 -8.03 -7.05
C GLY A 73 -1.56 -7.90 -8.50
N ILE A 74 -1.45 -6.71 -9.11
CA ILE A 74 -1.84 -6.47 -10.50
C ILE A 74 -1.00 -7.35 -11.45
N MET A 75 0.32 -7.37 -11.27
CA MET A 75 1.23 -8.21 -12.07
C MET A 75 0.82 -9.68 -12.02
N LEU A 76 0.52 -10.23 -10.83
CA LEU A 76 0.10 -11.62 -10.66
C LEU A 76 -1.24 -11.91 -11.36
N VAL A 77 -2.20 -10.98 -11.28
CA VAL A 77 -3.47 -11.10 -11.98
C VAL A 77 -3.26 -11.11 -13.50
N VAL A 78 -2.44 -10.19 -14.03
CA VAL A 78 -2.10 -10.12 -15.46
C VAL A 78 -1.43 -11.41 -15.93
N ILE A 79 -0.42 -11.91 -15.21
CA ILE A 79 0.27 -13.16 -15.52
C ILE A 79 -0.72 -14.34 -15.51
N GLY A 80 -1.58 -14.41 -14.50
CA GLY A 80 -2.63 -15.43 -14.42
C GLY A 80 -3.58 -15.40 -15.62
N PHE A 81 -3.97 -14.20 -16.04
CA PHE A 81 -4.86 -13.99 -17.19
C PHE A 81 -4.19 -14.37 -18.52
N MET A 82 -2.94 -13.97 -18.73
CA MET A 82 -2.15 -14.32 -19.91
C MET A 82 -1.98 -15.84 -20.03
N ARG A 83 -1.66 -16.53 -18.93
CA ARG A 83 -1.53 -18.00 -18.93
C ARG A 83 -2.86 -18.71 -19.17
N LYS A 84 -3.97 -18.16 -18.66
CA LYS A 84 -5.32 -18.68 -18.93
C LYS A 84 -5.68 -18.54 -20.41
N ARG A 85 -5.41 -17.39 -21.04
CA ARG A 85 -5.62 -17.19 -22.49
C ARG A 85 -4.77 -18.13 -23.33
N LYS A 86 -3.48 -18.28 -23.03
CA LYS A 86 -2.58 -19.17 -23.80
C LYS A 86 -3.01 -20.64 -23.74
N GLY A 87 -3.55 -21.10 -22.61
CA GLY A 87 -4.07 -22.46 -22.48
C GLY A 87 -5.49 -22.70 -23.02
N ASN A 88 -6.20 -21.66 -23.48
CA ASN A 88 -7.48 -21.76 -24.16
C ASN A 88 -7.36 -21.66 -25.70
N VAL A 89 -6.18 -21.26 -26.19
CA VAL A 89 -5.87 -21.10 -27.63
C VAL A 89 -5.05 -22.29 -28.16
N SER A 90 -4.63 -23.21 -27.28
CA SER A 90 -3.93 -24.46 -27.61
C SER A 90 -4.81 -25.65 -27.29
#